data_AF-U2D6A8-F1
#
_entry.id   AF-U2D6A8-F1
#
_cell.length_a   1.000
_cell.length_b   1.000
_cell.length_c   1.000
_cell.angle_alpha   90.00
_cell.angle_beta   90.00
_cell.angle_gamma   90.00
#
_symmetry.space_group_name_H-M   'P 1'
#
loop_
_entity.id
_entity.type
_entity.pdbx_description
1 polymer ?
#
loop_
_entity_poly.entity_id
_entity_poly.type
_entity_poly.pdbx_seq_one_letter_code
_entity_poly.pdbx_strand_id
1 'polypeptide(L)'
;MLYDSIIHSAIGYIGDEAIISVSKAYIEFVKKYPGLYRSISKAPDPYELQFDSLSNQLVKVFIKLLGSYNLSDDESIHAVRGLRSMLHGFASIQIDLGFRMNYSQEDSIDFALKTFLNGLKNCKSADNVKDMQ
;
A
#
# COMPACT_ATOMS: atom_id res chain seq x y z
N MET A 1 16.43 2.98 -8.25
CA MET A 1 15.11 3.00 -8.92
C MET A 1 14.00 2.98 -7.86
N LEU A 2 12.71 3.12 -8.22
CA LEU A 2 11.58 3.13 -7.25
C LEU A 2 11.65 1.96 -6.26
N TYR A 3 11.85 0.76 -6.81
CA TYR A 3 11.95 -0.47 -6.04
C TYR A 3 13.05 -0.38 -4.97
N ASP A 4 14.26 0.05 -5.34
CA ASP A 4 15.38 0.16 -4.40
C ASP A 4 15.11 1.17 -3.28
N SER A 5 14.47 2.30 -3.61
CA SER A 5 14.11 3.33 -2.64
C SER A 5 13.08 2.84 -1.63
N ILE A 6 12.13 2.03 -2.09
CA ILE A 6 11.09 1.42 -1.25
C ILE A 6 11.65 0.30 -0.39
N ILE A 7 12.50 -0.56 -0.94
CA ILE A 7 13.14 -1.62 -0.14
C ILE A 7 14.07 -1.00 0.91
N HIS A 8 14.82 0.05 0.56
CA HIS A 8 15.69 0.73 1.52
C HIS A 8 14.91 1.40 2.65
N SER A 9 13.71 1.94 2.39
CA SER A 9 12.94 2.59 3.45
C SER A 9 12.40 1.59 4.48
N ALA A 10 12.32 0.30 4.14
CA ALA A 10 11.99 -0.76 5.09
C ALA A 10 13.16 -1.13 6.02
N ILE A 11 14.40 -0.79 5.69
CA ILE A 11 15.59 -1.19 6.46
C ILE A 11 15.55 -0.55 7.85
N GLY A 12 15.70 -1.39 8.88
CA GLY A 12 15.71 -0.96 10.28
C GLY A 12 14.32 -0.86 10.93
N TYR A 13 13.25 -1.16 10.20
CA TYR A 13 11.88 -1.18 10.70
C TYR A 13 11.28 -2.59 10.66
N ILE A 14 10.30 -2.84 11.53
CA ILE A 14 9.52 -4.08 11.59
C ILE A 14 8.03 -3.75 11.67
N GLY A 15 7.15 -4.71 11.38
CA GLY A 15 5.70 -4.59 11.56
C GLY A 15 5.09 -3.34 10.92
N ASP A 16 4.26 -2.64 11.67
CA ASP A 16 3.55 -1.44 11.24
C ASP A 16 4.51 -0.33 10.77
N GLU A 17 5.62 -0.13 11.48
CA GLU A 17 6.59 0.91 11.18
C GLU A 17 7.24 0.69 9.80
N ALA A 18 7.50 -0.56 9.43
CA ALA A 18 8.02 -0.90 8.10
C ALA A 18 7.00 -0.57 7.00
N ILE A 19 5.72 -0.89 7.22
CA ILE A 19 4.64 -0.60 6.27
C ILE A 19 4.44 0.91 6.12
N ILE A 20 4.46 1.65 7.22
CA ILE A 20 4.33 3.11 7.22
C ILE A 20 5.51 3.74 6.46
N SER A 21 6.73 3.32 6.75
CA SER A 21 7.93 3.85 6.08
C SER A 21 7.92 3.59 4.58
N VAL A 22 7.57 2.38 4.16
CA VAL A 22 7.42 2.00 2.74
C VAL A 22 6.32 2.79 2.06
N SER A 23 5.18 2.96 2.72
CA SER A 23 4.04 3.72 2.20
C SER A 23 4.37 5.19 1.97
N LYS A 24 5.09 5.82 2.90
CA LYS A 24 5.57 7.20 2.75
C LYS A 24 6.59 7.33 1.61
N ALA A 25 7.55 6.40 1.52
CA ALA A 25 8.53 6.39 0.43
C ALA A 25 7.86 6.23 -0.95
N TYR A 26 6.80 5.44 -1.04
CA TYR A 26 5.98 5.33 -2.24
C TYR A 26 5.33 6.68 -2.61
N ILE A 27 4.63 7.34 -1.68
CA ILE A 27 3.95 8.62 -1.94
C ILE A 27 4.97 9.69 -2.37
N GLU A 28 6.09 9.82 -1.66
CA GLU A 28 7.13 10.80 -1.99
C GLU A 28 7.77 10.54 -3.36
N PHE A 29 7.97 9.27 -3.74
CA PHE A 29 8.44 8.95 -5.08
C PHE A 29 7.44 9.39 -6.15
N VAL A 30 6.15 9.11 -5.95
CA VAL A 30 5.10 9.49 -6.90
C VAL A 30 5.04 11.00 -7.09
N LYS A 31 5.14 11.75 -6.00
CA LYS A 31 5.25 13.22 -5.98
C LYS A 31 6.49 13.71 -6.75
N LYS A 32 7.64 13.06 -6.58
CA LYS A 32 8.89 13.44 -7.25
C LYS A 32 8.91 13.10 -8.75
N TYR A 33 8.19 12.04 -9.15
CA TYR A 33 8.19 11.53 -10.53
C TYR A 33 6.77 11.24 -11.06
N PRO A 34 5.90 12.26 -11.18
CA PRO A 34 4.48 12.06 -11.54
C PRO A 34 4.29 11.53 -12.97
N GLY A 35 5.20 11.85 -13.90
CA GLY A 35 5.18 11.31 -15.27
C GLY A 35 5.43 9.80 -15.29
N LEU A 36 6.45 9.35 -14.56
CA LEU A 36 6.76 7.92 -14.43
C LEU A 36 5.65 7.18 -13.70
N TYR A 37 5.06 7.78 -12.67
CA TYR A 37 3.92 7.22 -11.96
C TYR A 37 2.73 6.96 -12.90
N ARG A 38 2.37 7.94 -13.73
CA ARG A 38 1.30 7.79 -14.73
C ARG A 38 1.59 6.68 -15.73
N SER A 39 2.85 6.50 -16.12
CA SER A 39 3.27 5.42 -17.03
C SER A 39 3.17 4.03 -16.39
N ILE A 40 3.50 3.88 -15.10
CA ILE A 40 3.47 2.58 -14.41
C ILE A 40 2.12 2.25 -13.76
N SER A 41 1.26 3.25 -13.59
CA SER A 41 -0.08 3.12 -13.01
C SER A 41 -1.16 2.78 -14.03
N LYS A 42 -0.84 2.79 -15.33
CA LYS A 42 -1.69 2.14 -16.32
C LYS A 42 -1.79 0.66 -15.95
N ALA A 43 -3.02 0.18 -15.75
CA ALA A 43 -3.25 -1.24 -15.58
C ALA A 43 -2.59 -1.97 -16.77
N PRO A 44 -1.76 -3.00 -16.51
CA PRO A 44 -1.32 -3.86 -17.60
C PRO A 44 -2.56 -4.41 -18.31
N ASP A 45 -2.48 -4.55 -19.63
CA ASP A 45 -3.49 -5.28 -20.37
C ASP A 45 -3.65 -6.66 -19.70
N PRO A 46 -4.87 -7.11 -19.35
CA PRO A 46 -5.10 -8.43 -18.77
C PRO A 46 -4.54 -9.59 -19.64
N TYR A 47 -4.25 -9.33 -20.92
CA TYR A 47 -3.61 -10.26 -21.85
C TYR A 47 -2.09 -10.04 -22.01
N GLU A 48 -1.54 -8.90 -21.58
CA GLU A 48 -0.09 -8.69 -21.39
C GLU A 48 0.27 -8.90 -19.92
N LEU A 49 0.18 -10.15 -19.46
CA LEU A 49 0.75 -10.56 -18.18
C LEU A 49 2.29 -10.56 -18.27
N GLN A 50 2.90 -9.39 -18.39
CA GLN A 50 4.32 -9.24 -18.07
C GLN A 50 4.46 -9.30 -16.55
N PHE A 51 4.81 -10.50 -16.07
CA PHE A 51 4.98 -10.83 -14.66
C PHE A 51 6.07 -9.98 -13.94
N ASP A 52 6.85 -9.18 -14.67
CA ASP A 52 7.98 -8.38 -14.17
C ASP A 52 7.78 -6.86 -14.16
N SER A 53 6.55 -6.37 -14.29
CA SER A 53 6.32 -4.92 -14.15
C SER A 53 6.69 -4.41 -12.75
N LEU A 54 7.18 -3.17 -12.67
CA LEU A 54 7.47 -2.48 -11.41
C LEU A 54 6.25 -2.45 -10.46
N SER A 55 5.03 -2.38 -11.03
CA SER A 55 3.77 -2.51 -10.29
C SER A 55 3.64 -3.86 -9.56
N ASN A 56 4.02 -4.96 -10.21
CA ASN A 56 3.99 -6.30 -9.60
C ASN A 56 5.05 -6.46 -8.51
N GLN A 57 6.23 -5.88 -8.70
CA GLN A 57 7.28 -5.88 -7.68
C GLN A 57 6.83 -5.16 -6.40
N LEU A 58 6.12 -4.04 -6.52
CA LEU A 58 5.55 -3.31 -5.38
C LEU A 58 4.47 -4.11 -4.64
N VAL A 59 3.59 -4.78 -5.38
CA VAL A 59 2.58 -5.66 -4.82
C VAL A 59 3.24 -6.77 -3.99
N LYS A 60 4.30 -7.41 -4.52
CA LYS A 60 5.06 -8.44 -3.79
C LYS A 60 5.68 -7.91 -2.49
N VAL A 61 6.17 -6.66 -2.49
CA VAL A 61 6.68 -6.01 -1.27
C VAL A 61 5.58 -5.84 -0.23
N PHE A 62 4.42 -5.33 -0.62
CA PHE A 62 3.30 -5.15 0.32
C PHE A 62 2.76 -6.48 0.84
N ILE A 63 2.66 -7.52 0.01
CA ILE A 63 2.31 -8.88 0.46
C ILE A 63 3.29 -9.34 1.55
N LYS A 64 4.60 -9.19 1.31
CA LYS A 64 5.62 -9.64 2.26
C LYS A 64 5.55 -8.87 3.59
N LEU A 65 5.31 -7.56 3.55
CA LEU A 65 5.20 -6.74 4.74
C LEU A 65 3.93 -7.06 5.55
N LEU A 66 2.80 -7.27 4.87
CA LEU A 66 1.53 -7.61 5.51
C LEU A 66 1.48 -9.04 6.03
N GLY A 67 2.44 -9.90 5.65
CA GLY A 67 2.54 -11.26 6.18
C GLY A 67 2.64 -11.35 7.71
N SER A 68 3.05 -10.28 8.40
CA SER A 68 3.07 -10.24 9.88
C SER A 68 1.67 -10.20 10.52
N TYR A 69 0.61 -9.97 9.75
CA TYR A 69 -0.76 -9.86 10.26
C TYR A 69 -1.50 -11.21 10.31
N ASN A 70 -0.87 -12.32 9.90
CA ASN A 70 -1.46 -13.67 9.86
C ASN A 70 -2.82 -13.72 9.13
N LEU A 71 -2.93 -12.94 8.05
CA LEU A 71 -4.10 -12.95 7.18
C LEU A 71 -4.11 -14.23 6.33
N SER A 72 -5.30 -14.72 5.97
CA SER A 72 -5.43 -15.71 4.90
C SER A 72 -4.94 -15.15 3.56
N ASP A 73 -4.76 -16.02 2.56
CA ASP A 73 -4.31 -15.60 1.22
C ASP A 73 -5.29 -14.60 0.60
N ASP A 74 -6.60 -14.85 0.70
CA ASP A 74 -7.63 -13.96 0.16
C ASP A 74 -7.63 -12.60 0.89
N GLU A 75 -7.59 -12.61 2.23
CA GLU A 75 -7.51 -11.39 3.04
C GLU A 75 -6.24 -10.58 2.74
N SER A 76 -5.11 -11.26 2.50
CA SER A 76 -3.85 -10.61 2.13
C SER A 76 -3.98 -9.86 0.80
N ILE A 77 -4.64 -10.45 -0.20
CA ILE A 77 -4.90 -9.78 -1.48
C ILE A 77 -5.84 -8.58 -1.30
N HIS A 78 -6.88 -8.72 -0.50
CA HIS A 78 -7.79 -7.61 -0.18
C HIS A 78 -7.07 -6.48 0.56
N ALA A 79 -6.23 -6.79 1.54
CA ALA A 79 -5.44 -5.82 2.30
C ALA A 79 -4.47 -5.05 1.38
N VAL A 80 -3.76 -5.75 0.49
CA VAL A 80 -2.83 -5.12 -0.47
C VAL A 80 -3.58 -4.20 -1.44
N ARG A 81 -4.73 -4.64 -1.96
CA ARG A 81 -5.58 -3.80 -2.83
C ARG A 81 -6.07 -2.55 -2.09
N GLY A 82 -6.52 -2.71 -0.85
CA GLY A 82 -6.96 -1.61 0.01
C GLY A 82 -5.85 -0.59 0.26
N LEU A 83 -4.69 -1.06 0.71
CA LEU A 83 -3.51 -0.23 0.96
C LEU A 83 -3.10 0.53 -0.31
N ARG A 84 -2.94 -0.16 -1.44
CA ARG A 84 -2.56 0.46 -2.71
C ARG A 84 -3.57 1.52 -3.17
N SER A 85 -4.86 1.27 -3.01
CA SER A 85 -5.92 2.22 -3.36
C SER A 85 -5.84 3.48 -2.51
N MET A 86 -5.61 3.33 -1.21
CA MET A 86 -5.41 4.45 -0.29
C MET A 86 -4.18 5.29 -0.67
N LEU A 87 -3.03 4.65 -0.90
CA LEU A 87 -1.80 5.34 -1.31
C LEU A 87 -1.95 6.04 -2.66
N HIS A 88 -2.64 5.40 -3.61
CA HIS A 88 -2.96 6.00 -4.91
C HIS A 88 -3.83 7.26 -4.75
N GLY A 89 -4.84 7.21 -3.87
CA GLY A 89 -5.70 8.36 -3.55
C GLY A 89 -4.91 9.55 -3.02
N PHE A 90 -4.06 9.34 -1.99
CA PHE A 90 -3.19 10.40 -1.47
C PHE A 90 -2.27 10.97 -2.55
N ALA A 91 -1.61 10.11 -3.32
CA ALA A 91 -0.69 10.53 -4.35
C ALA A 91 -1.37 11.31 -5.49
N SER A 92 -2.55 10.87 -5.94
CA SER A 92 -3.32 11.56 -6.99
C SER A 92 -3.79 12.93 -6.54
N ILE A 93 -4.39 13.03 -5.35
CA ILE A 93 -4.89 14.30 -4.80
C ILE A 93 -3.73 15.29 -4.59
N GLN A 94 -2.56 14.80 -4.16
CA GLN A 94 -1.38 15.62 -3.96
C GLN A 94 -0.80 16.14 -5.29
N ILE A 95 -0.73 15.30 -6.33
CA ILE A 95 -0.31 15.71 -7.68
C ILE A 95 -1.22 16.82 -8.22
N ASP A 96 -2.52 16.74 -7.95
CA ASP A 96 -3.52 17.72 -8.41
C ASP A 96 -3.64 18.95 -7.49
N LEU A 97 -2.76 19.09 -6.48
CA LEU A 97 -2.78 20.16 -5.48
C LEU A 97 -4.14 20.27 -4.76
N GLY A 98 -4.81 19.13 -4.56
CA GLY A 98 -6.19 19.03 -4.04
C GLY A 98 -6.30 19.16 -2.52
N PHE A 99 -5.21 18.95 -1.78
CA PHE A 99 -5.17 19.21 -0.33
C PHE A 99 -5.05 20.71 -0.05
N ARG A 100 -6.20 21.40 -0.04
CA ARG A 100 -6.30 22.88 0.10
C ARG A 100 -6.59 23.38 1.51
N MET A 101 -6.72 22.48 2.47
CA MET A 101 -6.93 22.83 3.88
C MET A 101 -5.57 22.99 4.58
N ASN A 102 -5.51 23.84 5.61
CA ASN A 102 -4.30 24.09 6.40
C ASN A 102 -4.04 22.96 7.41
N TYR A 103 -3.81 21.74 6.91
CA TYR A 103 -3.43 20.57 7.70
C TYR A 103 -2.20 19.90 7.08
N SER A 104 -1.39 19.27 7.93
CA SER A 104 -0.26 18.47 7.49
C SER A 104 -0.76 17.25 6.70
N GLN A 105 -0.28 17.12 5.46
CA GLN A 105 -0.55 15.95 4.63
C GLN A 105 0.12 14.71 5.20
N GLU A 106 1.31 14.86 5.80
CA GLU A 106 2.02 13.76 6.45
C GLU A 106 1.22 13.21 7.64
N ASP A 107 0.63 14.08 8.46
CA ASP A 107 -0.19 13.67 9.61
C ASP A 107 -1.45 12.93 9.13
N SER A 108 -2.04 13.39 8.02
CA SER A 108 -3.21 12.74 7.41
C SER A 108 -2.87 11.34 6.86
N ILE A 109 -1.70 11.20 6.23
CA ILE A 109 -1.18 9.92 5.74
C ILE A 109 -0.92 8.98 6.92
N ASP A 110 -0.25 9.46 7.97
CA ASP A 110 0.03 8.67 9.17
C ASP A 110 -1.23 8.22 9.88
N PHE A 111 -2.20 9.11 10.03
CA PHE A 111 -3.49 8.80 10.64
C PHE A 111 -4.23 7.72 9.82
N ALA A 112 -4.29 7.86 8.51
CA ALA A 112 -4.95 6.90 7.63
C ALA A 112 -4.28 5.53 7.65
N LEU A 113 -2.93 5.48 7.56
CA LEU A 113 -2.16 4.24 7.63
C LEU A 113 -2.37 3.53 8.96
N LYS A 114 -2.19 4.23 10.09
CA LYS A 114 -2.40 3.64 11.42
C LYS A 114 -3.83 3.11 11.59
N THR A 115 -4.82 3.85 11.09
CA THR A 115 -6.23 3.41 11.12
C THR A 115 -6.42 2.13 10.32
N PHE A 116 -5.88 2.08 9.10
CA PHE A 116 -5.97 0.90 8.23
C PHE A 116 -5.29 -0.32 8.86
N LEU A 117 -4.05 -0.17 9.35
CA LEU A 117 -3.29 -1.25 9.98
C LEU A 117 -3.94 -1.76 11.27
N ASN A 118 -4.48 -0.86 12.09
CA ASN A 118 -5.26 -1.25 13.26
C ASN A 118 -6.55 -1.98 12.88
N GLY A 119 -7.18 -1.61 11.76
CA GLY A 119 -8.30 -2.36 11.19
C GLY A 119 -7.91 -3.79 10.84
N LEU A 120 -6.79 -3.98 10.14
CA LEU A 120 -6.29 -5.31 9.77
C LEU A 120 -6.02 -6.22 10.98
N LYS A 121 -5.50 -5.69 12.08
CA LYS A 121 -5.28 -6.46 13.32
C LYS A 121 -6.58 -6.99 13.93
N ASN A 122 -7.68 -6.29 13.69
CA ASN A 122 -9.01 -6.61 14.24
C ASN A 122 -9.92 -7.31 13.23
N CYS A 123 -9.55 -7.34 11.95
CA CYS A 123 -10.12 -8.22 10.94
C CYS A 123 -9.63 -9.65 11.19
N LYS A 124 -10.18 -10.32 12.20
CA LYS A 124 -10.21 -11.78 12.21
C LYS A 124 -11.51 -12.18 11.54
N SER A 125 -11.43 -12.99 10.47
CA SER A 125 -12.61 -13.57 9.86
C SER A 125 -13.45 -14.29 10.92
N ALA A 126 -14.76 -14.06 10.86
CA ALA A 126 -15.74 -14.75 11.67
C ALA A 126 -15.95 -16.17 11.13
N ASP A 127 -14.91 -17.00 11.09
CA ASP A 127 -15.02 -18.41 10.72
C ASP A 127 -14.93 -19.27 11.98
N ASN A 128 -16.04 -19.33 12.71
CA ASN A 128 -16.31 -20.36 13.73
C ASN A 128 -17.82 -20.54 13.98
N VAL A 129 -18.66 -20.42 12.94
CA VAL A 129 -20.08 -20.81 13.03
C VAL A 129 -20.54 -21.49 11.73
N LYS A 130 -19.93 -22.64 11.38
CA LYS A 130 -20.57 -23.67 10.55
C LYS A 130 -20.03 -25.08 10.88
N ASP A 131 -19.96 -25.40 12.17
CA ASP A 131 -19.96 -26.78 12.66
C ASP A 131 -21.04 -26.89 13.75
N MET A 132 -22.29 -26.64 13.39
CA MET A 132 -23.43 -27.18 14.12
C MET A 132 -24.70 -27.13 13.24
N GLN A 133 -24.85 -28.14 12.39
CA GLN A 133 -26.10 -28.92 12.19
C GLN A 133 -25.90 -29.96 11.09
#